data_AF-A0AA44Z5X6-F1
#
_entry.id   AF-A0AA44Z5X6-F1
#
_cell.length_a   1.000
_cell.length_b   1.000
_cell.length_c   1.000
_cell.angle_alpha   90.00
_cell.angle_beta   90.00
_cell.angle_gamma   90.00
#
_symmetry.space_group_name_H-M   'P 1'
#
loop_
_entity.id
_entity.type
_entity.pdbx_description
1 polymer ?
#
loop_
_entity_poly.entity_id
_entity_poly.type
_entity_poly.pdbx_seq_one_letter_code
_entity_poly.pdbx_strand_id
1 'polypeptide(L)'
;MGSNKDEKVVEKSGKAKEQAVIPKYSISDEYYKTTVQFDPGEARGLVGQSLNNRLDVDEFETGLMRNAKESFSTKDYFFKGGKFLDAQNIQMLVKRKRTDAEQKELEDKLKKDAVKFPNVGLNPALSEGSESLEVKNKKSPMYISNILEHDYYLQNGNKSTEPDGVVVGLAMNSVHYYEEEHGYPREAKIEQEKMLAEGKKMAQEILKVMQQKKPEIKNIPVTFAIYRQGPKSSLVPGNFVSYAKVEKGSETVEDWKPIN
;
A
#
# COMPACT_ATOMS: atom_id res chain seq x y z
N MET A 1 -2.92 -46.94 -7.29
CA MET A 1 -1.95 -45.82 -7.40
C MET A 1 -2.75 -44.53 -7.49
N GLY A 2 -2.76 -43.56 -6.60
CA GLY A 2 -2.16 -43.32 -5.29
C GLY A 2 -2.73 -41.96 -4.85
N SER A 3 -3.62 -41.92 -3.87
CA SER A 3 -4.27 -40.70 -3.39
C SER A 3 -3.25 -39.77 -2.73
N ASN A 4 -2.77 -38.75 -3.45
CA ASN A 4 -1.79 -37.79 -2.93
C ASN A 4 -2.46 -36.48 -2.53
N LYS A 5 -3.04 -36.51 -1.32
CA LYS A 5 -3.78 -35.43 -0.63
C LYS A 5 -3.11 -34.05 -0.74
N ASP A 6 -3.92 -33.03 -1.01
CA ASP A 6 -3.57 -31.61 -0.96
C ASP A 6 -3.03 -31.19 0.42
N GLU A 7 -2.13 -30.21 0.47
CA GLU A 7 -1.66 -29.62 1.72
C GLU A 7 -2.73 -28.68 2.28
N LYS A 8 -3.20 -29.01 3.49
CA LYS A 8 -4.25 -28.25 4.19
C LYS A 8 -3.61 -27.32 5.21
N VAL A 9 -3.78 -26.01 5.04
CA VAL A 9 -3.52 -25.02 6.09
C VAL A 9 -4.83 -24.77 6.84
N VAL A 10 -4.78 -24.78 8.17
CA VAL A 10 -5.97 -24.57 9.01
C VAL A 10 -5.82 -23.24 9.73
N GLU A 11 -6.64 -22.26 9.37
CA GLU A 11 -6.79 -21.04 10.13
C GLU A 11 -7.77 -21.26 11.29
N LYS A 12 -7.50 -20.64 12.44
CA LYS A 12 -8.43 -20.56 13.57
C LYS A 12 -8.80 -19.08 13.76
N SER A 13 -9.80 -18.62 13.04
CA SER A 13 -10.61 -17.47 13.43
C SER A 13 -11.97 -17.97 13.94
N GLY A 14 -12.57 -17.25 14.91
CA GLY A 14 -13.72 -17.73 15.67
C GLY A 14 -14.98 -17.99 14.82
N LYS A 15 -15.63 -19.13 15.08
CA LYS A 15 -16.96 -19.58 14.61
C LYS A 15 -17.14 -19.95 13.13
N ALA A 16 -16.15 -20.56 12.50
CA ALA A 16 -16.28 -21.73 11.60
C ALA A 16 -14.87 -22.10 11.15
N LYS A 17 -14.50 -23.39 11.13
CA LYS A 17 -13.19 -23.82 10.63
C LYS A 17 -13.18 -23.75 9.10
N GLU A 18 -12.88 -22.59 8.53
CA GLU A 18 -12.57 -22.49 7.10
C GLU A 18 -11.15 -23.02 6.87
N GLN A 19 -11.05 -24.16 6.16
CA GLN A 19 -9.77 -24.75 5.77
C GLN A 19 -9.34 -24.14 4.44
N ALA A 20 -8.37 -23.23 4.46
CA ALA A 20 -7.74 -22.74 3.24
C ALA A 20 -6.80 -23.82 2.67
N VAL A 21 -7.13 -24.34 1.49
CA VAL A 21 -6.28 -25.31 0.77
C VAL A 21 -5.32 -24.53 -0.13
N ILE A 22 -4.05 -24.90 -0.17
CA ILE A 22 -3.09 -24.32 -1.13
C ILE A 22 -3.00 -25.30 -2.32
N PRO A 23 -3.23 -24.85 -3.57
CA PRO A 23 -3.07 -25.71 -4.74
C PRO A 23 -1.62 -26.23 -4.82
N LYS A 24 -1.45 -27.53 -5.10
CA LYS A 24 -0.11 -28.08 -5.38
C LYS A 24 0.52 -27.52 -6.66
N TYR A 25 -0.31 -27.07 -7.60
CA TYR A 25 0.12 -26.59 -8.92
C TYR A 25 0.05 -25.06 -8.97
N SER A 26 1.13 -24.42 -9.40
CA SER A 26 1.16 -23.01 -9.78
C SER A 26 0.91 -22.88 -11.29
N ILE A 27 0.38 -21.73 -11.73
CA ILE A 27 0.21 -21.42 -13.16
C ILE A 27 1.59 -21.33 -13.85
N SER A 28 2.60 -20.83 -13.12
CA SER A 28 4.02 -20.97 -13.45
C SER A 28 4.86 -20.87 -12.18
N ASP A 29 6.12 -21.30 -12.23
CA ASP A 29 7.10 -21.10 -11.13
C ASP A 29 7.40 -19.62 -10.87
N GLU A 30 6.99 -18.74 -11.79
CA GLU A 30 7.16 -17.29 -11.68
C GLU A 30 6.08 -16.63 -10.83
N TYR A 31 4.96 -17.30 -10.52
CA TYR A 31 3.89 -16.72 -9.71
C TYR A 31 3.79 -17.42 -8.35
N TYR A 32 3.49 -16.64 -7.32
CA TYR A 32 3.20 -17.21 -6.00
C TYR A 32 1.91 -18.03 -6.06
N LYS A 33 1.91 -19.13 -5.31
CA LYS A 33 0.66 -19.86 -4.99
C LYS A 33 -0.24 -18.95 -4.14
N THR A 34 -1.55 -19.09 -4.33
CA THR A 34 -2.58 -18.44 -3.51
C THR A 34 -3.54 -19.51 -2.98
N THR A 35 -4.34 -19.20 -1.96
CA THR A 35 -5.28 -20.14 -1.35
C THR A 35 -6.51 -20.39 -2.25
N VAL A 36 -7.07 -21.62 -2.21
CA VAL A 36 -8.22 -22.07 -3.01
C VAL A 36 -9.52 -21.33 -2.66
N GLN A 37 -9.61 -20.77 -1.46
CA GLN A 37 -10.42 -19.58 -1.23
C GLN A 37 -9.51 -18.39 -1.40
N PHE A 38 -9.62 -17.70 -2.54
CA PHE A 38 -8.81 -16.54 -2.81
C PHE A 38 -9.14 -15.46 -1.78
N ASP A 39 -8.16 -15.10 -0.96
CA ASP A 39 -8.24 -13.97 -0.06
C ASP A 39 -7.72 -12.74 -0.81
N PRO A 40 -8.61 -11.85 -1.28
CA PRO A 40 -8.21 -10.70 -2.06
C PRO A 40 -7.54 -9.60 -1.21
N GLY A 41 -7.50 -9.75 0.12
CA GLY A 41 -7.12 -8.71 1.05
C GLY A 41 -8.20 -7.67 1.29
N GLU A 42 -8.05 -6.93 2.40
CA GLU A 42 -9.02 -5.94 2.89
C GLU A 42 -9.14 -4.68 1.99
N ALA A 43 -8.21 -4.52 1.05
CA ALA A 43 -8.06 -3.35 0.18
C ALA A 43 -8.38 -3.62 -1.30
N ARG A 44 -9.01 -4.76 -1.62
CA ARG A 44 -9.25 -5.19 -3.00
C ARG A 44 -9.89 -4.09 -3.87
N GLY A 45 -9.30 -3.85 -5.04
CA GLY A 45 -9.86 -2.96 -6.05
C GLY A 45 -9.60 -1.47 -5.81
N LEU A 46 -9.00 -1.08 -4.70
CA LEU A 46 -8.58 0.31 -4.47
C LEU A 46 -7.49 0.76 -5.46
N VAL A 47 -6.61 -0.15 -5.89
CA VAL A 47 -5.52 0.14 -6.84
C VAL A 47 -6.07 0.72 -8.15
N GLY A 48 -7.09 0.09 -8.72
CA GLY A 48 -7.71 0.53 -9.98
C GLY A 48 -8.49 1.85 -9.90
N GLN A 49 -8.79 2.36 -8.70
CA GLN A 49 -9.54 3.61 -8.52
C GLN A 49 -8.63 4.85 -8.43
N SER A 50 -7.38 4.69 -8.00
CA SER A 50 -6.51 5.81 -7.63
C SER A 50 -5.31 6.02 -8.55
N LEU A 51 -4.93 5.03 -9.36
CA LEU A 51 -3.79 5.14 -10.28
C LEU A 51 -4.16 5.85 -11.58
N ASN A 52 -3.16 6.50 -12.19
CA ASN A 52 -3.36 7.34 -13.37
C ASN A 52 -3.84 6.59 -14.61
N ASN A 53 -3.29 5.40 -14.86
CA ASN A 53 -3.62 4.59 -16.02
C ASN A 53 -3.58 3.10 -15.67
N ARG A 54 -4.15 2.27 -16.55
CA ARG A 54 -4.23 0.81 -16.35
C ARG A 54 -2.86 0.11 -16.40
N LEU A 55 -1.91 0.64 -17.16
CA LEU A 55 -0.56 0.07 -17.23
C LEU A 55 0.15 0.20 -15.87
N ASP A 56 -0.01 1.34 -15.19
CA ASP A 56 0.48 1.56 -13.83
C ASP A 56 -0.17 0.61 -12.83
N VAL A 57 -1.47 0.29 -12.99
CA VAL A 57 -2.15 -0.72 -12.14
C VAL A 57 -1.45 -2.06 -12.26
N ASP A 58 -1.30 -2.54 -13.49
CA ASP A 58 -0.73 -3.86 -13.76
C ASP A 58 0.75 -3.94 -13.30
N GLU A 59 1.58 -2.93 -13.62
CA GLU A 59 2.99 -2.92 -13.24
C GLU A 59 3.19 -2.66 -11.74
N PHE A 60 2.32 -1.89 -11.08
CA PHE A 60 2.42 -1.69 -9.63
C PHE A 60 2.12 -2.97 -8.86
N GLU A 61 1.03 -3.68 -9.19
CA GLU A 61 0.67 -4.94 -8.53
C GLU A 61 1.70 -6.05 -8.82
N THR A 62 2.00 -6.28 -10.10
CA THR A 62 2.90 -7.37 -10.50
C THR A 62 4.37 -7.05 -10.19
N GLY A 63 4.78 -5.79 -10.31
CA GLY A 63 6.11 -5.34 -9.95
C GLY A 63 6.35 -5.43 -8.43
N LEU A 64 5.33 -5.21 -7.59
CA LEU A 64 5.46 -5.40 -6.15
C LEU A 64 5.71 -6.88 -5.81
N MET A 65 5.02 -7.80 -6.48
CA MET A 65 5.31 -9.24 -6.35
C MET A 65 6.72 -9.58 -6.84
N ARG A 66 7.19 -8.95 -7.92
CA ARG A 66 8.55 -9.15 -8.44
C ARG A 66 9.61 -8.75 -7.43
N ASN A 67 9.44 -7.59 -6.77
CA ASN A 67 10.31 -7.13 -5.68
C ASN A 67 10.28 -8.09 -4.47
N ALA A 68 9.12 -8.66 -4.16
CA ALA A 68 9.00 -9.59 -3.04
C ALA A 68 9.82 -10.88 -3.22
N LYS A 69 10.05 -11.32 -4.46
CA LYS A 69 10.85 -12.54 -4.76
C LYS A 69 12.28 -12.48 -4.27
N GLU A 70 12.84 -11.29 -4.07
CA GLU A 70 14.19 -11.15 -3.50
C GLU A 70 14.27 -11.60 -2.03
N SER A 71 13.15 -11.57 -1.31
CA SER A 71 13.05 -11.96 0.10
C SER A 71 12.24 -13.24 0.30
N PHE A 72 11.27 -13.51 -0.57
CA PHE A 72 10.28 -14.58 -0.40
C PHE A 72 10.23 -15.44 -1.67
N SER A 73 10.94 -16.57 -1.69
CA SER A 73 10.94 -17.51 -2.82
C SER A 73 9.53 -18.03 -3.14
N THR A 74 9.13 -18.05 -4.43
CA THR A 74 7.84 -18.62 -4.87
C THR A 74 7.70 -20.12 -4.57
N LYS A 75 8.82 -20.82 -4.34
CA LYS A 75 8.84 -22.24 -3.96
C LYS A 75 8.48 -22.45 -2.50
N ASP A 76 8.92 -21.56 -1.63
CA ASP A 76 8.82 -21.71 -0.18
C ASP A 76 7.67 -20.90 0.41
N TYR A 77 7.23 -19.86 -0.29
CA TYR A 77 6.20 -18.93 0.18
C TYR A 77 4.94 -18.93 -0.69
N PHE A 78 3.80 -18.65 -0.09
CA PHE A 78 2.55 -18.35 -0.77
C PHE A 78 2.09 -16.94 -0.44
N PHE A 79 1.29 -16.36 -1.33
CA PHE A 79 0.82 -14.98 -1.29
C PHE A 79 -0.64 -14.89 -0.81
N LYS A 80 -0.91 -13.88 0.01
CA LYS A 80 -2.25 -13.38 0.36
C LYS A 80 -2.33 -11.86 0.23
N GLY A 81 -3.52 -11.34 -0.02
CA GLY A 81 -3.76 -9.91 0.05
C GLY A 81 -3.54 -9.37 1.47
N GLY A 82 -3.19 -8.08 1.57
CA GLY A 82 -2.84 -7.45 2.84
C GLY A 82 -3.92 -7.52 3.92
N LYS A 83 -3.48 -7.76 5.15
CA LYS A 83 -4.28 -7.88 6.37
C LYS A 83 -4.09 -6.68 7.33
N PHE A 84 -2.99 -5.95 7.23
CA PHE A 84 -2.59 -4.91 8.18
C PHE A 84 -3.17 -3.54 7.83
N LEU A 85 -3.32 -3.24 6.54
CA LEU A 85 -3.92 -2.01 6.02
C LEU A 85 -5.25 -2.30 5.32
N ASP A 86 -6.35 -2.11 6.04
CA ASP A 86 -7.69 -2.15 5.44
C ASP A 86 -7.96 -0.99 4.48
N ALA A 87 -9.00 -1.15 3.66
CA ALA A 87 -9.39 -0.14 2.68
C ALA A 87 -9.62 1.26 3.28
N GLN A 88 -10.20 1.34 4.49
CA GLN A 88 -10.49 2.62 5.13
C GLN A 88 -9.20 3.32 5.57
N ASN A 89 -8.25 2.58 6.13
CA ASN A 89 -6.95 3.11 6.52
C ASN A 89 -6.19 3.61 5.29
N ILE A 90 -6.15 2.84 4.20
CA ILE A 90 -5.49 3.27 2.96
C ILE A 90 -6.13 4.55 2.42
N GLN A 91 -7.46 4.58 2.30
CA GLN A 91 -8.19 5.76 1.84
C GLN A 91 -7.97 6.98 2.73
N MET A 92 -7.75 6.81 4.04
CA MET A 92 -7.43 7.92 4.94
C MET A 92 -5.97 8.36 4.79
N LEU A 93 -5.02 7.43 4.65
CA LEU A 93 -3.59 7.71 4.51
C LEU A 93 -3.29 8.48 3.22
N VAL A 94 -3.93 8.13 2.10
CA VAL A 94 -3.65 8.80 0.81
C VAL A 94 -4.35 10.16 0.66
N LYS A 95 -5.19 10.56 1.61
CA LYS A 95 -5.79 11.90 1.61
C LYS A 95 -4.76 12.97 2.00
N ARG A 96 -5.11 14.22 1.71
CA ARG A 96 -4.41 15.37 2.29
C ARG A 96 -4.60 15.37 3.81
N LYS A 97 -3.54 15.72 4.52
CA LYS A 97 -3.62 16.12 5.92
C LYS A 97 -4.54 17.33 6.00
N ARG A 98 -5.51 17.27 6.92
CA ARG A 98 -6.41 18.40 7.19
C ARG A 98 -5.69 19.47 7.99
N THR A 99 -6.03 20.73 7.80
CA THR A 99 -5.64 21.80 8.72
C THR A 99 -6.40 21.68 10.03
N ASP A 100 -5.95 22.39 11.08
CA ASP A 100 -6.64 22.38 12.37
C ASP A 100 -8.06 22.96 12.25
N ALA A 101 -8.26 23.95 11.36
CA ALA A 101 -9.57 24.51 11.07
C ALA A 101 -10.50 23.48 10.38
N GLU A 102 -10.00 22.78 9.35
CA GLU A 102 -10.75 21.73 8.64
C GLU A 102 -11.09 20.55 9.57
N GLN A 103 -10.16 20.16 10.44
CA GLN A 103 -10.38 19.11 11.43
C GLN A 103 -11.48 19.51 12.41
N LYS A 104 -11.42 20.73 12.94
CA LYS A 104 -12.42 21.24 13.89
C LYS A 104 -13.80 21.33 13.25
N GLU A 105 -13.89 21.82 12.02
CA GLU A 105 -15.15 21.90 11.27
C GLU A 105 -15.77 20.51 11.06
N LEU A 106 -14.94 19.50 10.75
CA LEU A 106 -15.39 18.12 10.61
C LEU A 106 -15.93 17.57 11.95
N GLU A 107 -15.20 17.80 13.04
CA GLU A 107 -15.62 17.37 14.39
C GLU A 107 -16.92 18.05 14.82
N ASP A 108 -17.07 19.35 14.57
CA ASP A 108 -18.28 20.12 14.87
C ASP A 108 -19.50 19.62 14.07
N LYS A 109 -19.30 19.26 12.79
CA LYS A 109 -20.37 18.70 11.93
C LYS A 109 -20.83 17.32 12.38
N LEU A 110 -19.92 16.48 12.88
CA LEU A 110 -20.22 15.09 13.21
C LEU A 110 -20.89 14.90 14.60
N LYS A 111 -20.90 15.94 15.46
CA LYS A 111 -21.47 15.93 16.84
C LYS A 111 -20.86 14.81 17.74
N LYS A 112 -21.17 14.84 19.05
CA LYS A 112 -20.47 14.11 20.14
C LYS A 112 -20.32 12.58 20.02
N ASP A 113 -21.01 11.92 19.08
CA ASP A 113 -20.90 10.47 18.84
C ASP A 113 -19.79 10.09 17.85
N ALA A 114 -19.09 11.08 17.29
CA ALA A 114 -17.95 10.85 16.42
C ALA A 114 -16.76 10.29 17.23
N VAL A 115 -16.45 9.01 17.01
CA VAL A 115 -15.09 8.50 17.18
C VAL A 115 -14.14 9.54 16.56
N LYS A 116 -13.22 10.13 17.34
CA LYS A 116 -12.27 11.15 16.87
C LYS A 116 -11.74 10.74 15.51
N PHE A 117 -12.17 11.42 14.44
CA PHE A 117 -11.80 11.04 13.09
C PHE A 117 -10.32 11.36 12.89
N PRO A 118 -9.44 10.36 12.74
CA PRO A 118 -8.01 10.60 12.75
C PRO A 118 -7.60 11.46 11.54
N ASN A 119 -6.70 12.40 11.78
CA ASN A 119 -6.08 13.22 10.73
C ASN A 119 -4.73 12.59 10.33
N VAL A 120 -4.80 11.43 9.67
CA VAL A 120 -3.64 10.61 9.26
C VAL A 120 -3.30 10.75 7.77
N GLY A 121 -3.86 11.75 7.09
CA GLY A 121 -3.54 12.00 5.68
C GLY A 121 -2.06 12.32 5.49
N LEU A 122 -1.42 11.65 4.54
CA LEU A 122 0.01 11.75 4.27
C LEU A 122 0.32 12.83 3.24
N ASN A 123 -0.63 13.15 2.37
CA ASN A 123 -0.44 14.23 1.41
C ASN A 123 -0.45 15.60 2.12
N PRO A 124 0.32 16.59 1.65
CA PRO A 124 0.38 17.89 2.30
C PRO A 124 -0.99 18.59 2.31
N ALA A 125 -1.26 19.34 3.38
CA ALA A 125 -2.39 20.24 3.44
C ALA A 125 -2.27 21.33 2.35
N LEU A 126 -3.41 21.83 1.88
CA LEU A 126 -3.42 23.05 1.07
C LEU A 126 -3.12 24.24 1.99
N SER A 127 -2.34 25.20 1.51
CA SER A 127 -2.09 26.41 2.28
C SER A 127 -3.38 27.23 2.47
N GLU A 128 -3.52 27.80 3.66
CA GLU A 128 -4.60 28.74 3.97
C GLU A 128 -4.38 30.08 3.25
N GLY A 129 -5.45 30.88 3.13
CA GLY A 129 -5.40 32.22 2.54
C GLY A 129 -5.98 32.32 1.12
N SER A 130 -5.80 33.50 0.51
CA SER A 130 -6.45 33.92 -0.74
C SER A 130 -5.72 33.51 -2.03
N GLU A 131 -4.66 32.70 -1.92
CA GLU A 131 -3.98 32.18 -3.12
C GLU A 131 -4.90 31.29 -3.95
N SER A 132 -4.69 31.26 -5.27
CA SER A 132 -5.44 30.38 -6.15
C SER A 132 -5.08 28.91 -5.93
N LEU A 133 -6.00 28.00 -6.26
CA LEU A 133 -5.84 26.56 -6.21
C LEU A 133 -4.66 26.11 -7.07
N GLU A 134 -4.39 26.79 -8.18
CA GLU A 134 -3.19 26.51 -8.98
C GLU A 134 -1.91 26.71 -8.19
N VAL A 135 -1.77 27.86 -7.52
CA VAL A 135 -0.59 28.16 -6.69
C VAL A 135 -0.50 27.19 -5.52
N LYS A 136 -1.62 26.94 -4.84
CA LYS A 136 -1.68 26.02 -3.70
C LYS A 136 -1.31 24.59 -4.08
N ASN A 137 -1.84 24.05 -5.17
CA ASN A 137 -1.54 22.70 -5.63
C ASN A 137 -0.12 22.56 -6.18
N LYS A 138 0.47 23.62 -6.77
CA LYS A 138 1.89 23.62 -7.16
C LYS A 138 2.83 23.60 -5.95
N LYS A 139 2.49 24.31 -4.86
CA LYS A 139 3.25 24.30 -3.60
C LYS A 139 3.09 22.97 -2.85
N SER A 140 1.86 22.49 -2.77
CA SER A 140 1.46 21.28 -2.03
C SER A 140 0.79 20.26 -2.96
N PRO A 141 1.51 19.61 -3.88
CA PRO A 141 0.92 18.58 -4.74
C PRO A 141 0.59 17.31 -3.92
N MET A 142 -0.30 16.46 -4.44
CA MET A 142 -0.48 15.13 -3.86
C MET A 142 0.64 14.22 -4.37
N TYR A 143 1.50 13.77 -3.45
CA TYR A 143 2.63 12.89 -3.74
C TYR A 143 2.23 11.42 -3.82
N ILE A 144 1.38 10.93 -2.92
CA ILE A 144 0.95 9.53 -2.89
C ILE A 144 -0.49 9.40 -3.40
N SER A 145 -0.74 8.43 -4.28
CA SER A 145 -2.08 8.12 -4.79
C SER A 145 -2.66 6.85 -4.18
N ASN A 146 -1.80 5.87 -3.90
CA ASN A 146 -2.22 4.58 -3.40
C ASN A 146 -1.16 3.88 -2.55
N ILE A 147 -1.62 2.91 -1.76
CA ILE A 147 -0.80 1.99 -0.99
C ILE A 147 -1.31 0.58 -1.30
N LEU A 148 -0.39 -0.36 -1.50
CA LEU A 148 -0.71 -1.77 -1.72
C LEU A 148 0.09 -2.61 -0.73
N GLU A 149 -0.52 -3.65 -0.17
CA GLU A 149 0.08 -4.54 0.80
C GLU A 149 -0.06 -6.00 0.35
N HIS A 150 1.06 -6.73 0.39
CA HIS A 150 1.15 -8.16 0.13
C HIS A 150 1.72 -8.89 1.34
N ASP A 151 1.07 -9.98 1.75
CA ASP A 151 1.50 -10.81 2.87
C ASP A 151 2.03 -12.16 2.38
N TYR A 152 3.20 -12.57 2.88
CA TYR A 152 3.89 -13.80 2.47
C TYR A 152 4.00 -14.79 3.62
N TYR A 153 3.66 -16.05 3.35
CA TYR A 153 3.57 -17.11 4.33
C TYR A 153 4.35 -18.34 3.87
N LEU A 154 5.05 -19.02 4.78
CA LEU A 154 5.79 -20.24 4.46
C LEU A 154 4.83 -21.41 4.15
N GLN A 155 5.13 -22.18 3.10
CA GLN A 155 4.35 -23.36 2.67
C GLN A 155 4.54 -24.55 3.64
N ASN A 156 5.70 -24.67 4.29
CA ASN A 156 6.08 -25.87 5.04
C ASN A 156 5.76 -25.79 6.54
N GLY A 157 4.68 -26.49 6.93
CA GLY A 157 4.68 -27.29 8.16
C GLY A 157 4.09 -26.69 9.44
N ASN A 158 4.05 -25.37 9.63
CA ASN A 158 3.37 -24.79 10.78
C ASN A 158 2.15 -23.98 10.35
N LYS A 159 1.06 -24.20 11.08
CA LYS A 159 -0.24 -23.51 10.94
C LYS A 159 -0.12 -22.06 11.43
N SER A 160 0.83 -21.30 10.89
CA SER A 160 1.04 -19.92 11.28
C SER A 160 -0.10 -19.08 10.74
N THR A 161 -0.74 -18.33 11.65
CA THR A 161 -1.75 -17.32 11.33
C THR A 161 -1.11 -15.96 11.00
N GLU A 162 0.21 -15.86 11.15
CA GLU A 162 1.00 -14.65 10.93
C GLU A 162 1.90 -14.84 9.70
N PRO A 163 2.05 -13.81 8.86
CA PRO A 163 2.96 -13.86 7.73
C PRO A 163 4.41 -13.83 8.21
N ASP A 164 5.27 -14.49 7.45
CA ASP A 164 6.72 -14.45 7.63
C ASP A 164 7.31 -13.12 7.13
N GLY A 165 6.57 -12.37 6.33
CA GLY A 165 6.94 -11.04 5.89
C GLY A 165 5.83 -10.31 5.15
N VAL A 166 5.91 -8.98 5.20
CA VAL A 166 4.96 -8.07 4.55
C VAL A 166 5.69 -7.19 3.56
N VAL A 167 5.10 -6.94 2.40
CA VAL A 167 5.64 -6.01 1.39
C VAL A 167 4.60 -4.94 1.10
N VAL A 168 4.98 -3.68 1.26
CA VAL A 168 4.12 -2.51 1.10
C VAL A 168 4.63 -1.64 -0.06
N GLY A 169 3.83 -1.51 -1.10
CA GLY A 169 4.06 -0.61 -2.22
C GLY A 169 3.45 0.77 -1.96
N LEU A 170 4.18 1.84 -2.24
CA LEU A 170 3.70 3.21 -2.26
C LEU A 170 3.63 3.69 -3.70
N ALA A 171 2.43 3.93 -4.22
CA ALA A 171 2.23 4.50 -5.54
C ALA A 171 2.31 6.02 -5.48
N MET A 172 3.37 6.58 -6.04
CA MET A 172 3.68 8.00 -5.99
C MET A 172 3.39 8.67 -7.34
N ASN A 173 2.86 9.88 -7.31
CA ASN A 173 2.58 10.69 -8.49
C ASN A 173 3.87 11.28 -9.05
N SER A 174 4.09 11.13 -10.36
CA SER A 174 5.04 11.96 -11.12
C SER A 174 4.41 13.28 -11.56
N VAL A 175 3.08 13.28 -11.74
CA VAL A 175 2.26 14.44 -12.10
C VAL A 175 1.02 14.44 -11.21
N HIS A 176 0.76 15.56 -10.55
CA HIS A 176 -0.45 15.80 -9.78
C HIS A 176 -1.49 16.50 -10.66
N TYR A 177 -2.60 15.81 -10.95
CA TYR A 177 -3.71 16.33 -11.74
C TYR A 177 -4.80 16.87 -10.82
N TYR A 178 -5.29 18.07 -11.08
CA TYR A 178 -6.32 18.73 -10.29
C TYR A 178 -7.13 19.71 -11.13
N GLU A 179 -8.28 20.14 -10.63
CA GLU A 179 -9.08 21.22 -11.23
C GLU A 179 -8.83 22.52 -10.48
N GLU A 180 -8.71 23.63 -11.22
CA GLU A 180 -8.73 24.96 -10.60
C GLU A 180 -10.16 25.37 -10.19
N GLU A 181 -10.32 26.56 -9.63
CA GLU A 181 -11.58 27.05 -9.06
C GLU A 181 -12.74 27.08 -10.05
N HIS A 182 -12.45 27.25 -11.33
CA HIS A 182 -13.45 27.29 -12.40
C HIS A 182 -13.67 25.93 -13.09
N GLY A 183 -13.08 24.85 -12.55
CA GLY A 183 -13.22 23.49 -13.09
C GLY A 183 -12.28 23.16 -14.26
N TYR A 184 -11.35 24.04 -14.63
CA TYR A 184 -10.40 23.71 -15.69
C TYR A 184 -9.32 22.74 -15.19
N PRO A 185 -8.98 21.70 -15.96
CA PRO A 185 -7.93 20.78 -15.58
C PRO A 185 -6.56 21.46 -15.61
N ARG A 186 -5.75 21.14 -14.60
CA ARG A 186 -4.36 21.59 -14.43
C ARG A 186 -3.51 20.41 -14.01
N GLU A 187 -2.21 20.57 -14.22
CA GLU A 187 -1.21 19.61 -13.81
C GLU A 187 -0.06 20.30 -13.07
N ALA A 188 0.51 19.60 -12.10
CA ALA A 188 1.73 20.00 -11.41
C ALA A 188 2.73 18.84 -11.48
N LYS A 189 3.83 19.07 -12.19
CA LYS A 189 4.93 18.09 -12.27
C LYS A 189 5.61 17.97 -10.90
N ILE A 190 5.91 16.73 -10.51
CA ILE A 190 6.63 16.41 -9.29
C ILE A 190 7.99 15.82 -9.67
N GLU A 191 9.06 16.55 -9.37
CA GLU A 191 10.43 16.08 -9.59
C GLU A 191 10.72 14.80 -8.80
N GLN A 192 11.50 13.89 -9.41
CA GLN A 192 11.73 12.55 -8.86
C GLN A 192 12.38 12.58 -7.48
N GLU A 193 13.37 13.44 -7.29
CA GLU A 193 14.07 13.58 -6.00
C GLU A 193 13.11 14.01 -4.89
N LYS A 194 12.23 14.98 -5.18
CA LYS A 194 11.23 15.47 -4.23
C LYS A 194 10.19 14.39 -3.93
N MET A 195 9.68 13.71 -4.96
CA MET A 195 8.77 12.59 -4.81
C MET A 195 9.37 11.49 -3.94
N LEU A 196 10.63 11.12 -4.19
CA LEU A 196 11.32 10.07 -3.46
C LEU A 196 11.52 10.47 -2.00
N ALA A 197 11.97 11.71 -1.73
CA ALA A 197 12.15 12.21 -0.37
C ALA A 197 10.83 12.17 0.43
N GLU A 198 9.72 12.57 -0.19
CA GLU A 198 8.40 12.49 0.45
C GLU A 198 7.93 11.05 0.61
N GLY A 199 8.13 10.18 -0.39
CA GLY A 199 7.79 8.76 -0.29
C GLY A 199 8.50 8.04 0.87
N LYS A 200 9.78 8.36 1.11
CA LYS A 200 10.53 7.82 2.26
C LYS A 200 9.94 8.26 3.60
N LYS A 201 9.58 9.54 3.73
CA LYS A 201 8.91 10.07 4.93
C LYS A 201 7.53 9.42 5.13
N MET A 202 6.78 9.26 4.05
CA MET A 202 5.45 8.64 4.09
C MET A 202 5.53 7.17 4.49
N ALA A 203 6.50 6.41 4.01
CA ALA A 203 6.73 5.02 4.42
C ALA A 203 6.97 4.90 5.94
N GLN A 204 7.73 5.82 6.51
CA GLN A 204 7.97 5.88 7.96
C GLN A 204 6.67 6.12 8.75
N GLU A 205 5.79 7.00 8.26
CA GLU A 205 4.48 7.24 8.89
C GLU A 205 3.52 6.06 8.71
N ILE A 206 3.54 5.40 7.54
CA ILE A 206 2.76 4.17 7.30
C ILE A 206 3.17 3.07 8.28
N LEU A 207 4.49 2.85 8.47
CA LEU A 207 4.99 1.87 9.45
C LEU A 207 4.44 2.16 10.85
N LYS A 208 4.48 3.43 11.29
CA LYS A 208 3.91 3.81 12.61
C LYS A 208 2.43 3.49 12.70
N VAL A 209 1.65 3.80 11.65
CA VAL A 209 0.21 3.51 11.63
C VAL A 209 -0.07 2.02 11.67
N MET A 210 0.67 1.22 10.89
CA MET A 210 0.58 -0.25 10.92
C MET A 210 0.86 -0.76 12.34
N GLN A 211 1.96 -0.32 12.97
CA GLN A 211 2.36 -0.74 14.32
C GLN A 211 1.37 -0.31 15.42
N GLN A 212 0.72 0.85 15.27
CA GLN A 212 -0.29 1.32 16.21
C GLN A 212 -1.61 0.55 16.08
N LYS A 213 -2.02 0.25 14.85
CA LYS A 213 -3.30 -0.43 14.57
C LYS A 213 -3.21 -1.94 14.81
N LYS A 214 -2.06 -2.52 14.48
CA LYS A 214 -1.79 -3.96 14.48
C LYS A 214 -0.41 -4.21 15.10
N PRO A 215 -0.28 -4.18 16.44
CA PRO A 215 1.01 -4.32 17.12
C PRO A 215 1.80 -5.57 16.74
N GLU A 216 1.13 -6.62 16.26
CA GLU A 216 1.74 -7.86 15.79
C GLU A 216 2.67 -7.66 14.57
N ILE A 217 2.49 -6.59 13.77
CA ILE A 217 3.41 -6.25 12.66
C ILE A 217 4.84 -5.97 13.15
N LYS A 218 5.02 -5.53 14.40
CA LYS A 218 6.35 -5.32 14.97
C LYS A 218 7.19 -6.60 14.98
N ASN A 219 6.55 -7.77 14.95
CA ASN A 219 7.22 -9.05 14.97
C ASN A 219 7.55 -9.62 13.59
N ILE A 220 7.23 -8.89 12.52
CA ILE A 220 7.28 -9.36 11.13
C ILE A 220 8.18 -8.39 10.33
N PRO A 221 9.11 -8.88 9.50
CA PRO A 221 9.88 -8.00 8.63
C PRO A 221 8.98 -7.35 7.57
N VAL A 222 9.15 -6.04 7.36
CA VAL A 222 8.36 -5.25 6.41
C VAL A 222 9.27 -4.68 5.33
N THR A 223 8.96 -4.92 4.06
CA THR A 223 9.65 -4.26 2.94
C THR A 223 8.78 -3.15 2.38
N PHE A 224 9.29 -1.93 2.33
CA PHE A 224 8.64 -0.82 1.63
C PHE A 224 9.24 -0.65 0.24
N ALA A 225 8.41 -0.45 -0.77
CA ALA A 225 8.84 -0.19 -2.15
C ALA A 225 8.12 1.04 -2.71
N ILE A 226 8.88 1.97 -3.29
CA ILE A 226 8.35 3.21 -3.86
C ILE A 226 8.20 3.04 -5.37
N TYR A 227 6.98 3.20 -5.86
CA TYR A 227 6.61 3.18 -7.26
C TYR A 227 6.36 4.59 -7.76
N ARG A 228 7.01 4.99 -8.85
CA ARG A 228 6.77 6.25 -9.54
C ARG A 228 5.83 6.00 -10.71
N GLN A 229 4.59 6.46 -10.60
CA GLN A 229 3.60 6.33 -11.67
C GLN A 229 4.00 7.13 -12.92
N GLY A 230 3.56 6.64 -14.08
CA GLY A 230 3.57 7.40 -15.32
C GLY A 230 2.55 8.55 -15.33
N PRO A 231 2.73 9.55 -16.20
CA PRO A 231 1.66 10.48 -16.57
C PRO A 231 0.43 9.76 -17.13
N LYS A 232 -0.77 10.36 -17.03
CA LYS A 232 -2.01 9.78 -17.57
C LYS A 232 -1.96 9.49 -19.07
N SER A 233 -1.20 10.29 -19.82
CA SER A 233 -1.01 10.14 -21.27
C SER A 233 0.11 9.17 -21.66
N SER A 234 0.78 8.54 -20.69
CA SER A 234 1.92 7.66 -20.96
C SER A 234 1.48 6.38 -21.68
N LEU A 235 2.27 5.97 -22.66
CA LEU A 235 2.13 4.67 -23.34
C LEU A 235 2.92 3.54 -22.66
N VAL A 236 3.71 3.89 -21.64
CA VAL A 236 4.48 2.96 -20.82
C VAL A 236 4.09 3.16 -19.35
N PRO A 237 4.06 2.09 -18.55
CA PRO A 237 3.86 2.23 -17.10
C PRO A 237 5.01 3.01 -16.46
N GLY A 238 4.78 3.47 -15.24
CA GLY A 238 5.83 3.88 -14.33
C GLY A 238 6.71 2.72 -13.88
N ASN A 239 7.54 2.97 -12.88
CA ASN A 239 8.50 1.98 -12.38
C ASN A 239 8.76 2.11 -10.89
N PHE A 240 9.20 1.01 -10.26
CA PHE A 240 9.77 1.06 -8.92
C PHE A 240 11.11 1.77 -8.95
N VAL A 241 11.37 2.62 -7.96
CA VAL A 241 12.57 3.48 -7.90
C VAL A 241 13.44 3.21 -6.67
N SER A 242 12.87 2.67 -5.59
CA SER A 242 13.62 2.39 -4.38
C SER A 242 12.85 1.43 -3.46
N TYR A 243 13.57 0.66 -2.65
CA TYR A 243 13.00 -0.15 -1.59
C TYR A 243 13.81 -0.05 -0.31
N ALA A 244 13.20 -0.34 0.84
CA ALA A 244 13.85 -0.48 2.13
C ALA A 244 13.29 -1.69 2.87
N LYS A 245 14.16 -2.40 3.60
CA LYS A 245 13.78 -3.52 4.46
C LYS A 245 13.79 -3.05 5.91
N VAL A 246 12.72 -3.33 6.62
CA VAL A 246 12.54 -3.05 8.04
C VAL A 246 12.57 -4.38 8.76
N GLU A 247 13.63 -4.58 9.54
CA GLU A 247 13.80 -5.79 10.33
C GLU A 247 12.79 -5.87 11.48
N LYS A 248 12.58 -7.09 11.97
CA LYS A 248 11.72 -7.36 13.12
C LYS A 248 12.08 -6.47 14.32
N GLY A 249 11.08 -5.83 14.90
CA GLY A 249 11.22 -4.95 16.07
C GLY A 249 11.73 -3.55 15.76
N SER A 250 12.10 -3.26 14.51
CA SER A 250 12.49 -1.90 14.11
C SER A 250 11.30 -0.97 14.04
N GLU A 251 11.53 0.30 14.40
CA GLU A 251 10.55 1.38 14.30
C GLU A 251 10.92 2.39 13.20
N THR A 252 12.03 2.19 12.48
CA THR A 252 12.53 3.12 11.46
C THR A 252 12.71 2.48 10.08
N VAL A 253 12.57 3.31 9.04
CA VAL A 253 12.72 2.95 7.61
C VAL A 253 13.88 3.72 6.99
N GLU A 254 15.09 3.17 7.04
CA GLU A 254 16.32 3.92 6.74
C GLU A 254 17.11 3.39 5.53
N ASP A 255 17.34 2.08 5.44
CA ASP A 255 18.25 1.44 4.47
C ASP A 255 17.65 1.34 3.06
N TRP A 256 17.37 2.51 2.46
CA TRP A 256 16.80 2.63 1.12
C TRP A 256 17.84 2.31 0.04
N LYS A 257 17.55 1.27 -0.74
CA LYS A 257 18.30 0.87 -1.92
C LYS A 257 17.58 1.35 -3.19
N PRO A 258 18.31 1.92 -4.17
CA PRO A 258 17.71 2.29 -5.45
C PRO A 258 17.33 1.02 -6.25
N ILE A 259 16.29 1.15 -7.06
CA ILE A 259 15.91 0.17 -8.08
C ILE A 259 16.17 0.82 -9.43
N ASN A 260 16.97 0.16 -10.27
CA ASN A 260 17.37 0.63 -11.59
C ASN A 260 16.63 -0.12 -12.69
#